data_AF-A0A266N802-F1
#
_entry.id   AF-A0A266N802-F1
#
_cell.length_a   1.000
_cell.length_b   1.000
_cell.length_c   1.000
_cell.angle_alpha   90.00
_cell.angle_beta   90.00
_cell.angle_gamma   90.00
#
_symmetry.space_group_name_H-M   'P 1'
#
loop_
_entity.id
_entity.type
_entity.pdbx_description
1 polymer ?
#
loop_
_entity_poly.entity_id
_entity_poly.type
_entity_poly.pdbx_seq_one_letter_code
_entity_poly.pdbx_strand_id
1 'polypeptide(L)'
;MIPPTDDYAQRLSASIPFPKTILGNRQHGAWQRLISVIKSSETLSEFDKAAAYVEGYAHALIDSDQIDISIERDVLIIETVDAWRCARVGSSTSTYL
;
A
#
# COMPACT_ATOMS: atom_id res chain seq x y z
N MET A 1 -19.43 -3.81 -5.96
CA MET A 1 -18.74 -4.81 -5.13
C MET A 1 -17.40 -4.18 -4.76
N ILE A 2 -17.12 -3.94 -3.48
CA ILE A 2 -15.81 -3.41 -3.07
C ILE A 2 -14.76 -4.37 -3.63
N PRO A 3 -13.77 -3.93 -4.43
CA PRO A 3 -12.72 -4.84 -4.89
C PRO A 3 -12.13 -5.49 -3.64
N PRO A 4 -11.97 -6.83 -3.62
CA PRO A 4 -11.64 -7.53 -2.39
C PRO A 4 -10.36 -6.95 -1.80
N THR A 5 -10.49 -6.30 -0.64
CA THR A 5 -9.38 -5.67 0.08
C THR A 5 -8.24 -6.65 0.34
N ASP A 6 -8.56 -7.96 0.34
CA ASP A 6 -7.63 -9.07 0.42
C ASP A 6 -6.71 -9.22 -0.80
N ASP A 7 -7.21 -9.08 -2.04
CA ASP A 7 -6.36 -9.20 -3.24
C ASP A 7 -5.35 -8.06 -3.29
N TYR A 8 -5.80 -6.85 -2.96
CA TYR A 8 -4.93 -5.69 -2.82
C TYR A 8 -3.88 -5.89 -1.73
N ALA A 9 -4.31 -6.27 -0.53
CA ALA A 9 -3.41 -6.51 0.59
C ALA A 9 -2.37 -7.60 0.26
N GLN A 10 -2.77 -8.61 -0.50
CA GLN A 10 -1.89 -9.68 -0.96
C GLN A 10 -0.87 -9.17 -1.98
N ARG A 11 -1.31 -8.38 -2.98
CA ARG A 11 -0.42 -7.75 -3.96
C ARG A 11 0.56 -6.77 -3.31
N LEU A 12 0.08 -5.97 -2.36
CA LEU A 12 0.89 -5.04 -1.56
C LEU A 12 1.86 -5.78 -0.63
N SER A 13 1.48 -6.94 -0.11
CA SER A 13 2.40 -7.79 0.66
C SER A 13 3.47 -8.45 -0.21
N ALA A 14 3.15 -8.76 -1.47
CA ALA A 14 4.06 -9.43 -2.40
C ALA A 14 4.95 -8.46 -3.19
N SER A 15 4.63 -7.16 -3.22
CA SER A 15 5.35 -6.15 -3.98
C SER A 15 6.74 -5.84 -3.42
N ILE A 16 7.05 -6.26 -2.18
CA ILE A 16 8.29 -5.86 -1.50
C ILE A 16 9.00 -7.05 -0.86
N PRO A 17 10.24 -7.35 -1.30
CA PRO A 17 11.16 -8.12 -0.49
C PRO A 17 11.82 -7.21 0.57
N PHE A 18 11.79 -7.63 1.84
CA PHE A 18 12.51 -6.95 2.93
C PHE A 18 13.81 -7.68 3.25
N PRO A 19 14.93 -6.96 3.46
CA PRO A 19 16.19 -7.58 3.85
C PRO A 19 16.09 -8.19 5.25
N LYS A 20 16.76 -9.32 5.48
CA LYS A 20 16.79 -10.01 6.81
C LYS A 20 17.76 -9.32 7.78
N THR A 21 17.57 -8.03 8.01
CA THR A 21 18.34 -7.21 8.95
C THR A 21 17.43 -6.67 10.05
N ILE A 22 17.99 -6.10 11.13
CA ILE A 22 17.19 -5.47 12.18
C ILE A 22 16.32 -4.34 11.61
N LEU A 23 16.88 -3.54 10.68
CA LEU A 23 16.16 -2.47 10.01
C LEU A 23 15.08 -3.02 9.08
N GLY A 24 15.41 -4.02 8.26
CA GLY A 24 14.46 -4.67 7.35
C GLY A 24 13.28 -5.35 8.06
N ASN A 25 13.53 -5.99 9.20
CA ASN A 25 12.45 -6.57 10.03
C ASN A 25 11.53 -5.49 10.62
N ARG A 26 12.08 -4.33 11.02
CA ARG A 26 11.27 -3.19 11.49
C ARG A 26 10.43 -2.60 10.36
N GLN A 27 11.01 -2.46 9.17
CA GLN A 27 10.31 -2.00 7.98
C GLN A 27 9.18 -2.96 7.57
N HIS A 28 9.47 -4.27 7.56
CA HIS A 28 8.47 -5.29 7.29
C HIS A 28 7.32 -5.27 8.32
N GLY A 29 7.64 -5.09 9.61
CA GLY A 29 6.62 -4.95 10.66
C GLY A 29 5.75 -3.70 10.49
N ALA A 30 6.34 -2.57 10.11
CA ALA A 30 5.59 -1.35 9.77
C ALA A 30 4.68 -1.59 8.54
N TRP A 31 5.21 -2.25 7.52
CA TRP A 31 4.48 -2.61 6.30
C TRP A 31 3.27 -3.50 6.56
N GLN A 32 3.42 -4.57 7.36
CA GLN A 32 2.31 -5.46 7.70
C GLN A 32 1.22 -4.77 8.52
N ARG A 33 1.59 -3.81 9.39
CA ARG A 33 0.61 -2.99 10.12
C ARG A 33 -0.21 -2.15 9.15
N LEU A 34 0.42 -1.57 8.13
CA LEU A 34 -0.26 -0.77 7.12
C LEU A 34 -1.21 -1.59 6.25
N ILE A 35 -0.76 -2.76 5.78
CA ILE A 35 -1.62 -3.72 5.10
C ILE A 35 -2.84 -4.07 5.96
N SER A 36 -2.66 -4.27 7.27
CA SER A 36 -3.76 -4.57 8.19
C SER A 36 -4.76 -3.42 8.30
N VAL A 37 -4.29 -2.16 8.37
CA VAL A 37 -5.17 -0.97 8.41
C VAL A 37 -5.97 -0.86 7.11
N ILE A 38 -5.35 -1.14 5.97
CA ILE A 38 -6.06 -1.16 4.68
C ILE A 38 -7.12 -2.26 4.66
N LYS A 39 -6.77 -3.48 5.10
CA LYS A 39 -7.72 -4.61 5.22
C LYS A 39 -8.92 -4.29 6.11
N SER A 40 -8.71 -3.54 7.18
CA SER A 40 -9.78 -3.14 8.11
C SER A 40 -10.50 -1.84 7.73
N SER A 41 -10.15 -1.20 6.61
CA SER A 41 -10.78 0.06 6.20
C SER A 41 -12.15 -0.21 5.60
N GLU A 42 -13.20 0.12 6.34
CA GLU A 42 -14.59 -0.07 5.90
C GLU A 42 -15.05 1.08 4.99
N THR A 43 -14.46 2.27 5.17
CA THR A 43 -14.83 3.50 4.43
C THR A 43 -13.76 3.94 3.41
N LEU A 44 -14.16 4.80 2.46
CA LEU A 44 -13.23 5.40 1.48
C LEU A 44 -12.21 6.31 2.18
N SER A 45 -12.67 7.08 3.16
CA SER A 45 -11.82 8.01 3.91
C SER A 45 -10.76 7.32 4.76
N GLU A 46 -11.08 6.18 5.39
CA GLU A 46 -10.09 5.41 6.17
C GLU A 46 -9.01 4.82 5.27
N PHE A 47 -9.40 4.33 4.10
CA PHE A 47 -8.45 3.88 3.11
C PHE A 47 -7.57 5.02 2.62
N ASP A 48 -8.13 6.18 2.27
CA ASP A 48 -7.33 7.30 1.76
C ASP A 48 -6.29 7.77 2.78
N LYS A 49 -6.62 7.73 4.08
CA LYS A 49 -5.66 7.99 5.16
C LYS A 49 -4.55 6.93 5.22
N ALA A 50 -4.93 5.65 5.09
CA ALA A 50 -3.96 4.55 5.09
C ALA A 50 -3.04 4.60 3.85
N ALA A 51 -3.61 4.92 2.69
CA ALA A 51 -2.90 5.10 1.43
C ALA A 51 -1.91 6.27 1.49
N ALA A 52 -2.33 7.44 1.99
CA ALA A 52 -1.45 8.60 2.15
C ALA A 52 -0.29 8.29 3.11
N TYR A 53 -0.53 7.50 4.15
CA TYR A 53 0.55 7.06 5.05
C TYR A 53 1.51 6.09 4.34
N VAL A 54 1.00 5.17 3.53
CA VAL A 54 1.81 4.23 2.72
C VAL A 54 2.68 4.97 1.71
N GLU A 55 2.12 5.95 1.01
CA GLU A 55 2.85 6.83 0.08
C GLU A 55 3.94 7.62 0.80
N GLY A 56 3.62 8.22 1.96
CA GLY A 56 4.60 8.93 2.77
C GLY A 56 5.72 8.04 3.33
N TYR A 57 5.39 6.80 3.69
CA TYR A 57 6.36 5.80 4.13
C TYR A 57 7.30 5.38 2.98
N ALA A 58 6.78 5.21 1.77
CA ALA A 58 7.56 4.94 0.58
C ALA A 58 8.55 6.08 0.30
N HIS A 59 8.08 7.33 0.31
CA HIS A 59 8.96 8.50 0.12
C HIS A 59 10.05 8.62 1.18
N ALA A 60 9.74 8.39 2.46
CA ALA A 60 10.73 8.42 3.52
C ALA A 60 11.81 7.34 3.36
N LEU A 61 11.50 6.23 2.69
CA LEU A 61 12.50 5.22 2.38
C LEU A 61 13.42 5.65 1.23
N ILE A 62 12.89 6.30 0.19
CA ILE A 62 13.67 6.90 -0.92
C ILE A 62 14.74 7.83 -0.36
N ASP A 63 14.32 8.74 0.53
CA ASP A 63 15.19 9.75 1.14
C ASP A 63 16.24 9.12 2.09
N SER A 64 16.06 7.86 2.52
CA SER A 64 16.96 7.19 3.47
C SER A 64 18.18 6.50 2.86
N ASP A 65 18.47 6.74 1.57
CA ASP A 65 19.64 6.18 0.85
C ASP A 65 19.74 4.63 0.85
N GLN A 66 18.60 3.92 0.97
CA GLN A 66 18.55 2.47 0.72
C GLN A 66 18.50 2.17 -0.80
N ILE A 67 19.49 2.69 -1.51
CA ILE A 67 19.53 2.89 -2.97
C ILE A 67 19.29 1.58 -3.76
N ASP A 68 19.70 0.42 -3.24
CA ASP A 68 19.53 -0.86 -3.91
C ASP A 68 18.09 -1.44 -3.86
N ILE A 69 17.21 -0.91 -2.99
CA ILE A 69 15.87 -1.46 -2.74
C ILE A 69 14.79 -0.38 -2.77
N SER A 70 15.12 0.91 -2.88
CA SER A 70 14.13 1.97 -2.64
C SER A 70 13.31 2.39 -3.87
N ILE A 71 13.92 2.84 -4.96
CA ILE A 71 13.16 3.52 -6.02
C ILE A 71 12.13 2.61 -6.71
N GLU A 72 12.54 1.42 -7.16
CA GLU A 72 11.64 0.50 -7.87
C GLU A 72 10.52 -0.02 -6.96
N ARG A 73 10.85 -0.29 -5.70
CA ARG A 73 9.88 -0.68 -4.67
C ARG A 73 8.86 0.41 -4.42
N ASP A 74 9.32 1.64 -4.24
CA ASP A 74 8.47 2.77 -3.86
C ASP A 74 7.55 3.17 -5.03
N VAL A 75 8.02 3.07 -6.28
CA VAL A 75 7.19 3.18 -7.48
C VAL A 75 6.10 2.10 -7.50
N LEU A 76 6.45 0.84 -7.23
CA LEU A 76 5.48 -0.26 -7.21
C LEU A 76 4.41 -0.11 -6.11
N ILE A 77 4.77 0.46 -4.95
CA ILE A 77 3.83 0.80 -3.88
C ILE A 77 2.83 1.86 -4.36
N ILE A 78 3.32 2.96 -4.94
CA ILE A 78 2.49 4.07 -5.43
C ILE A 78 1.54 3.57 -6.53
N GLU A 79 2.06 2.82 -7.51
CA GLU A 79 1.24 2.24 -8.59
C GLU A 79 0.16 1.30 -8.05
N THR A 80 0.49 0.49 -7.03
CA THR A 80 -0.48 -0.42 -6.42
C THR A 80 -1.59 0.35 -5.71
N VAL A 81 -1.25 1.39 -4.93
CA VAL A 81 -2.22 2.28 -4.25
C VAL A 81 -3.12 3.00 -5.26
N ASP A 82 -2.54 3.56 -6.33
CA ASP A 82 -3.28 4.29 -7.37
C ASP A 82 -4.23 3.39 -8.16
N ALA A 83 -3.80 2.18 -8.51
CA ALA A 83 -4.64 1.20 -9.18
C ALA A 83 -5.88 0.85 -8.33
N TRP A 84 -5.72 0.76 -7.01
CA TRP A 84 -6.83 0.48 -6.11
C TRP A 84 -7.78 1.65 -5.94
N ARG A 85 -7.23 2.87 -5.81
CA ARG A 85 -8.02 4.11 -5.79
C ARG A 85 -8.91 4.20 -7.03
N CYS A 86 -8.34 3.95 -8.22
CA CYS A 86 -9.09 3.89 -9.48
C CYS A 86 -10.19 2.82 -9.46
N ALA A 87 -9.89 1.60 -9.00
CA ALA A 87 -10.86 0.50 -8.95
C ALA A 87 -12.03 0.79 -7.99
N ARG A 88 -11.77 1.43 -6.84
CA ARG A 88 -12.81 1.75 -5.85
C ARG A 88 -13.69 2.90 -6.30
N VAL A 89 -13.11 3.96 -6.88
CA VAL A 89 -13.88 5.07 -7.48
C VAL A 89 -14.76 4.56 -8.62
N GLY A 90 -14.23 3.69 -9.48
CA GLY A 90 -15.00 3.05 -10.56
C GLY A 90 -16.19 2.21 -10.06
N SER A 91 -16.04 1.51 -8.93
CA SER A 91 -17.14 0.76 -8.30
C SER A 91 -18.19 1.65 -7.63
N SER A 92 -17.89 2.91 -7.29
CA SER A 92 -18.87 3.86 -6.73
C SER A 92 -19.80 4.45 -7.80
N THR A 93 -19.41 4.42 -9.07
CA THR A 93 -20.21 4.87 -10.22
C THR A 93 -21.13 3.81 -10.82
N SER A 94 -21.03 2.53 -10.40
CA SER A 94 -21.82 1.43 -10.96
C SER A 94 -22.90 0.93 -9.99
N THR A 95 -23.74 1.83 -9.49
CA THR A 95 -25.01 1.48 -8.80
C THR A 95 -26.19 2.35 -9.28
N TYR A 96 -26.13 2.84 -10.53
CA TYR A 96 -27.25 3.51 -11.19
C TYR A 96 -27.36 3.05 -12.64
N LEU A 97 -27.78 1.82 -12.86
CA LEU A 97 -28.45 1.36 -14.09
C LEU A 97 -29.52 0.33 -13.72
#